data_AF-A0A6S7IMG2-F1
#
_entry.id   AF-A0A6S7IMG2-F1
#
_cell.length_a   1.000
_cell.length_b   1.000
_cell.length_c   1.000
_cell.angle_alpha   90.00
_cell.angle_beta   90.00
_cell.angle_gamma   90.00
#
_symmetry.space_group_name_H-M   'P 1'
#
loop_
_entity.id
_entity.type
_entity.pdbx_description
1 polymer ?
#
loop_
_entity_poly.entity_id
_entity_poly.type
_entity_poly.pdbx_seq_one_letter_code
_entity_poly.pdbx_strand_id
1 'polypeptide(L)'
;MDKAMQSFTKACDGNFRNGCFNLSVVYLTGCQGIDKDMVKALEYSVKSCKLGHSWGCINASRIYSQGDGVEVDLKKAQEFKKLAKECDGKG
;
A
#
# COMPACT_ATOMS: atom_id res chain seq x y z
N MET A 1 -0.16 17.33 10.03
CA MET A 1 -0.66 16.06 9.49
C MET A 1 -1.40 16.28 8.17
N ASP A 2 -2.35 17.22 8.11
CA ASP A 2 -3.15 17.47 6.89
C ASP A 2 -2.31 17.82 5.66
N LYS A 3 -1.26 18.63 5.82
CA LYS A 3 -0.35 18.97 4.71
C LYS A 3 0.42 17.75 4.19
N ALA A 4 0.85 16.83 5.05
CA ALA A 4 1.55 15.62 4.63
C ALA A 4 0.61 14.67 3.90
N MET A 5 -0.60 14.47 4.43
CA MET A 5 -1.65 13.71 3.76
C MET A 5 -2.01 14.28 2.40
N GLN A 6 -2.20 15.60 2.29
CA GLN A 6 -2.47 16.25 1.01
C GLN A 6 -1.32 16.08 0.02
N SER A 7 -0.06 16.19 0.48
CA SER A 7 1.11 15.96 -0.37
C SER A 7 1.20 14.52 -0.85
N PHE A 8 0.98 13.54 0.03
CA PHE A 8 0.99 12.12 -0.37
C PHE A 8 -0.19 11.78 -1.30
N THR A 9 -1.36 12.36 -1.06
CA THR A 9 -2.55 12.23 -1.93
C THR A 9 -2.25 12.77 -3.32
N LYS A 10 -1.80 14.02 -3.43
CA LYS A 10 -1.40 14.62 -4.71
C LYS A 10 -0.31 13.80 -5.42
N ALA A 11 0.69 13.32 -4.69
CA ALA A 11 1.74 12.48 -5.25
C ALA A 11 1.16 11.15 -5.76
N CYS A 12 0.31 10.48 -4.99
CA CYS A 12 -0.30 9.22 -5.40
C CYS A 12 -1.24 9.39 -6.59
N ASP A 13 -2.00 10.49 -6.65
CA ASP A 13 -2.88 10.83 -7.77
C ASP A 13 -2.07 11.17 -9.03
N GLY A 14 -0.90 11.77 -8.86
CA GLY A 14 0.11 11.95 -9.91
C GLY A 14 0.91 10.69 -10.26
N ASN A 15 0.49 9.50 -9.83
CA ASN A 15 1.16 8.21 -10.07
C ASN A 15 2.59 8.11 -9.52
N PHE A 16 2.94 8.91 -8.51
CA PHE A 16 4.20 8.75 -7.79
C PHE A 16 4.07 7.61 -6.78
N ARG A 17 4.75 6.49 -7.07
CA ARG A 17 4.70 5.25 -6.29
C ARG A 17 4.96 5.41 -4.79
N ASN A 18 5.85 6.34 -4.42
CA ASN A 18 6.20 6.66 -3.03
C ASN A 18 5.06 7.38 -2.29
N GLY A 19 4.28 8.21 -2.99
CA GLY A 19 3.11 8.88 -2.42
C GLY A 19 2.04 7.87 -2.04
N CYS A 20 1.74 6.93 -2.95
CA CYS A 20 0.81 5.84 -2.65
C CYS A 20 1.33 4.92 -1.54
N PHE A 21 2.64 4.62 -1.51
CA PHE A 21 3.23 3.83 -0.43
C PHE A 21 3.04 4.52 0.93
N ASN A 22 3.34 5.82 1.03
CA ASN A 22 3.19 6.56 2.28
C ASN A 22 1.74 6.62 2.76
N LEU A 23 0.76 6.80 1.85
CA LEU A 23 -0.66 6.70 2.22
C LEU A 23 -1.01 5.32 2.74
N SER A 24 -0.50 4.26 2.11
CA SER A 24 -0.73 2.89 2.59
C SER A 24 -0.23 2.71 4.03
N VAL A 25 0.95 3.24 4.35
CA VAL A 25 1.53 3.15 5.69
C VAL A 25 0.71 3.94 6.70
N VAL A 26 0.25 5.14 6.36
CA VAL A 26 -0.60 5.95 7.25
C VAL A 26 -1.87 5.19 7.63
N TYR A 27 -2.57 4.59 6.67
CA TYR A 27 -3.78 3.83 6.97
C TYR A 27 -3.51 2.46 7.62
N LEU A 28 -2.33 1.87 7.41
CA LEU A 28 -1.91 0.63 8.08
C LEU A 28 -1.66 0.83 9.58
N THR A 29 -0.97 1.92 9.94
CA THR A 29 -0.59 2.17 11.34
C THR A 29 -1.56 3.06 12.08
N GLY A 30 -2.37 3.83 11.35
CA GLY A 30 -3.02 5.02 11.88
C GLY A 30 -1.99 6.11 12.19
N CYS A 31 -2.46 7.33 12.36
CA CYS A 31 -1.68 8.42 12.94
C CYS A 31 -2.60 9.37 13.70
N GLN A 32 -2.05 10.39 14.38
CA GLN A 32 -2.88 11.33 15.14
C GLN A 32 -3.93 12.00 14.24
N GLY A 33 -5.22 11.77 14.54
CA GLY A 33 -6.36 12.27 13.77
C GLY A 33 -6.74 11.43 12.55
N ILE A 34 -6.10 10.28 12.32
CA ILE A 34 -6.41 9.34 11.23
C ILE A 34 -6.39 7.92 11.78
N ASP A 35 -7.56 7.31 11.82
CA ASP A 35 -7.69 5.93 12.26
C ASP A 35 -7.12 4.96 11.23
N LYS A 36 -6.76 3.76 11.72
CA LYS A 36 -6.41 2.65 10.86
C LYS A 36 -7.59 2.29 9.97
N ASP A 37 -7.31 2.07 8.69
CA ASP A 37 -8.30 1.66 7.69
C ASP A 37 -7.63 0.68 6.74
N MET A 38 -7.85 -0.61 6.98
CA MET A 38 -7.18 -1.67 6.24
C MET A 38 -7.63 -1.77 4.78
N VAL A 39 -8.83 -1.29 4.47
CA VAL A 39 -9.35 -1.22 3.09
C VAL A 39 -8.59 -0.14 2.32
N LYS A 40 -8.46 1.07 2.87
CA LYS A 40 -7.65 2.14 2.25
C LYS A 40 -6.18 1.78 2.18
N ALA A 41 -5.64 1.21 3.25
CA ALA A 41 -4.27 0.70 3.26
C ALA A 41 -4.02 -0.27 2.10
N LEU A 42 -4.95 -1.19 1.85
CA LEU A 42 -4.85 -2.14 0.75
C LEU A 42 -4.93 -1.44 -0.61
N GLU A 43 -5.88 -0.54 -0.80
CA GLU A 43 -6.05 0.21 -2.04
C GLU A 43 -4.75 0.92 -2.44
N TYR A 44 -4.18 1.70 -1.52
CA TYR A 44 -2.94 2.43 -1.76
C TYR A 44 -1.71 1.52 -1.90
N SER A 45 -1.67 0.40 -1.16
CA SER A 45 -0.62 -0.62 -1.31
C SER A 45 -0.64 -1.23 -2.72
N VAL A 46 -1.82 -1.63 -3.20
CA VAL A 46 -2.02 -2.19 -4.54
C VAL A 46 -1.66 -1.18 -5.61
N LYS A 47 -2.09 0.09 -5.48
CA LYS A 47 -1.74 1.16 -6.42
C LYS A 47 -0.22 1.39 -6.44
N SER A 48 0.41 1.47 -5.28
CA SER A 48 1.88 1.60 -5.16
C SER A 48 2.62 0.43 -5.79
N CYS A 49 2.13 -0.80 -5.60
CA CYS A 49 2.66 -2.00 -6.24
C CYS A 49 2.55 -1.96 -7.77
N LYS A 50 1.39 -1.58 -8.31
CA LYS A 50 1.16 -1.43 -9.76
C LYS A 50 2.08 -0.37 -10.39
N LEU A 51 2.51 0.61 -9.61
CA LEU A 51 3.48 1.63 -9.99
C LEU A 51 4.95 1.17 -9.78
N GLY A 52 5.18 -0.10 -9.45
CA GLY A 52 6.51 -0.68 -9.33
C GLY A 52 7.23 -0.40 -8.01
N HIS A 53 6.51 -0.21 -6.90
CA HIS A 53 7.11 -0.11 -5.57
C HIS A 53 7.04 -1.47 -4.85
N SER A 54 8.19 -2.10 -4.61
CA SER A 54 8.25 -3.44 -3.99
C SER A 54 7.60 -3.47 -2.61
N TRP A 55 7.83 -2.46 -1.77
CA TRP A 55 7.16 -2.38 -0.46
C TRP A 55 5.65 -2.18 -0.55
N GLY A 56 5.13 -1.58 -1.62
CA GLY A 56 3.69 -1.50 -1.86
C GLY A 56 3.10 -2.90 -2.09
N CYS A 57 3.81 -3.71 -2.88
CA CYS A 57 3.45 -5.11 -3.10
C CYS A 57 3.53 -5.94 -1.81
N ILE A 58 4.58 -5.74 -1.00
CA ILE A 58 4.74 -6.43 0.30
C ILE A 58 3.58 -6.09 1.24
N ASN A 59 3.19 -4.81 1.33
CA ASN A 59 2.06 -4.39 2.15
C ASN A 59 0.75 -5.04 1.68
N ALA A 60 0.46 -5.01 0.37
CA ALA A 60 -0.74 -5.66 -0.17
C ALA A 60 -0.75 -7.17 0.13
N SER A 61 0.39 -7.84 -0.06
CA SER A 61 0.56 -9.25 0.25
C SER A 61 0.24 -9.55 1.72
N ARG A 62 0.79 -8.74 2.64
CA ARG A 62 0.56 -8.87 4.07
C ARG A 62 -0.91 -8.69 4.43
N ILE A 63 -1.56 -7.64 3.91
CA ILE A 63 -2.97 -7.36 4.22
C ILE A 63 -3.86 -8.52 3.78
N TYR A 64 -3.71 -9.00 2.53
CA TYR A 64 -4.46 -10.17 2.05
C TYR A 64 -4.18 -11.46 2.83
N SER A 65 -3.00 -11.60 3.44
CA SER A 65 -2.66 -12.77 4.25
C SER A 65 -3.23 -12.73 5.68
N GLN A 66 -3.38 -11.54 6.27
CA GLN A 66 -3.72 -11.38 7.68
C GLN A 66 -5.23 -11.25 7.94
N GLY A 67 -6.00 -10.76 6.96
CA GLY A 67 -7.46 -10.69 7.10
C GLY A 67 -7.98 -9.63 8.07
N ASP A 68 -7.15 -8.65 8.44
CA ASP A 68 -7.54 -7.58 9.35
C ASP A 68 -8.31 -6.50 8.58
N GLY A 69 -9.63 -6.43 8.75
CA GLY A 69 -10.52 -5.47 8.08
C GLY A 69 -10.72 -5.68 6.57
N VAL A 70 -10.09 -6.69 5.97
CA VAL A 70 -10.26 -7.13 4.58
C VAL A 70 -10.36 -8.66 4.56
N GLU A 71 -11.13 -9.23 3.64
CA GLU A 71 -11.19 -10.67 3.45
C GLU A 71 -9.79 -11.26 3.12
N VAL A 72 -9.47 -12.38 3.77
CA VAL A 72 -8.24 -13.14 3.49
C VAL A 72 -8.29 -13.68 2.07
N ASP A 73 -7.25 -13.40 1.29
CA ASP A 73 -7.07 -13.96 -0.05
C ASP A 73 -5.61 -14.40 -0.22
N LEU A 74 -5.32 -15.64 0.15
CA LEU A 74 -3.97 -16.20 0.09
C LEU A 74 -3.42 -16.27 -1.34
N LYS A 75 -4.31 -16.37 -2.35
CA LYS A 75 -3.91 -16.39 -3.76
C LYS A 75 -3.38 -15.02 -4.16
N LYS A 76 -4.12 -13.95 -3.86
CA LYS A 76 -3.62 -12.57 -4.07
C LYS A 76 -2.39 -12.29 -3.21
N ALA A 77 -2.35 -12.77 -1.97
CA ALA A 77 -1.16 -12.58 -1.13
C ALA A 77 0.11 -13.14 -1.80
N GLN A 78 0.04 -14.35 -2.37
CA GLN A 78 1.14 -14.95 -3.11
C GLN A 78 1.46 -14.21 -4.40
N GLU A 79 0.45 -13.73 -5.14
CA GLU A 79 0.63 -12.92 -6.34
C GLU A 79 1.42 -11.63 -6.05
N PHE A 80 0.98 -10.84 -5.06
CA PHE A 80 1.67 -9.63 -4.65
C PHE A 80 3.08 -9.91 -4.09
N LYS A 81 3.29 -11.04 -3.42
CA LYS A 81 4.62 -11.47 -2.98
C LYS A 81 5.56 -11.77 -4.14
N LYS A 82 5.06 -12.32 -5.26
CA LYS A 82 5.86 -12.52 -6.48
C LYS A 82 6.17 -11.18 -7.14
N LEU A 83 5.16 -10.32 -7.31
CA LEU A 83 5.33 -8.98 -7.86
C LEU A 83 6.36 -8.14 -7.09
N ALA A 84 6.40 -8.25 -5.76
CA ALA A 84 7.40 -7.57 -4.94
C ALA A 84 8.84 -7.91 -5.37
N LYS A 85 9.14 -9.21 -5.58
CA LYS A 85 10.46 -9.68 -6.02
C LYS A 85 10.83 -9.21 -7.42
N GLU A 86 9.83 -9.08 -8.29
CA GLU A 86 10.01 -8.58 -9.65
C GLU A 86 10.25 -7.07 -9.69
N CYS A 87 9.70 -6.32 -8.73
CA CYS A 87 9.94 -4.89 -8.60
C CYS A 87 11.36 -4.57 -8.12
N ASP A 88 11.96 -5.43 -7.28
CA ASP A 88 13.35 -5.26 -6.82
C ASP A 88 14.38 -5.45 -7.95
N GLY A 89 13.99 -6.05 -9.08
CA GLY A 89 14.84 -6.22 -10.27
C GLY A 89 14.77 -5.07 -11.29
N LYS A 90 13.96 -4.03 -11.04
CA LYS A 90 13.80 -2.86 -11.91
C LYS A 90 14.45 -1.63 -11.24
N GLY A 91 15.77 -1.66 -11.12
CA GLY A 91 16.61 -0.56 -10.66
C GLY A 91 17.42 0.01 -11.80
#